data_AF-A0A953IQQ1-F1
#
_entry.id   AF-A0A953IQQ1-F1
#
_cell.length_a   1.000
_cell.length_b   1.000
_cell.length_c   1.000
_cell.angle_alpha   90.00
_cell.angle_beta   90.00
_cell.angle_gamma   90.00
#
_symmetry.space_group_name_H-M   'P 1'
#
loop_
_entity.id
_entity.type
_entity.pdbx_description
1 polymer ?
#
loop_
_entity_poly.entity_id
_entity_poly.type
_entity_poly.pdbx_seq_one_letter_code
_entity_poly.pdbx_strand_id
1 'polypeptide(L)'
;MQFDLARILEMLEERFGRPATTGFLALIAIAVAVFCLSTIWTLAIQPIYKLVADNFSLPTSQISLLAALYAGAYVAIIAGVIAAVYKMFSARGVPQSVIDRLAELRSEAISKILNGSVKNARQFTAWKAKNKEWSNSVHSVLEKHFPRAEVLGFEQLGLLTPMQFPKSFNNEHTFELIMFAKRLSILEDIIRRHTKT
;
A
#
# COMPACT_ATOMS: atom_id res chain seq x y z
N MET A 1 12.41 -29.18 13.91
CA MET A 1 11.66 -27.91 13.99
C MET A 1 11.57 -27.36 12.57
N GLN A 2 10.47 -27.62 11.85
CA GLN A 2 10.31 -27.18 10.46
C GLN A 2 9.97 -25.70 10.47
N PHE A 3 10.90 -24.88 9.97
CA PHE A 3 10.68 -23.45 9.75
C PHE A 3 9.76 -23.30 8.54
N ASP A 4 8.46 -23.17 8.78
CA ASP A 4 7.47 -23.05 7.72
C ASP A 4 7.29 -21.58 7.33
N LEU A 5 8.14 -21.13 6.41
CA LEU A 5 8.24 -19.73 5.98
C LEU A 5 6.93 -19.24 5.35
N ALA A 6 6.17 -20.14 4.71
CA ALA A 6 4.85 -19.85 4.16
C ALA A 6 3.85 -19.43 5.25
N ARG A 7 3.86 -20.15 6.39
CA ARG A 7 2.98 -19.86 7.53
C ARG A 7 3.31 -18.52 8.19
N ILE A 8 4.59 -18.15 8.25
CA ILE A 8 5.03 -16.85 8.77
C ILE A 8 4.62 -15.72 7.82
N LEU A 9 4.73 -15.94 6.50
CA LEU A 9 4.30 -14.99 5.49
C LEU A 9 2.78 -14.78 5.53
N GLU A 10 1.97 -15.85 5.67
CA GLU A 10 0.52 -15.73 5.84
C GLU A 10 0.16 -14.95 7.11
N MET A 11 0.78 -15.24 8.26
CA MET A 11 0.53 -14.48 9.48
C MET A 11 0.94 -13.01 9.37
N LEU A 12 2.03 -12.70 8.66
CA LEU A 12 2.47 -11.32 8.39
C LEU A 12 1.53 -10.62 7.40
N GLU A 13 1.04 -11.33 6.38
CA GLU A 13 0.08 -10.82 5.40
C GLU A 13 -1.28 -10.53 6.05
N GLU A 14 -1.76 -11.40 6.94
CA GLU A 14 -3.00 -11.18 7.68
C GLU A 14 -2.89 -10.01 8.68
N ARG A 15 -1.77 -9.91 9.42
CA ARG A 15 -1.61 -8.88 10.46
C ARG A 15 -1.22 -7.50 9.94
N PHE A 16 -0.32 -7.46 8.97
CA PHE A 16 0.32 -6.22 8.52
C PHE A 16 0.07 -5.93 7.03
N GLY A 17 -0.60 -6.84 6.34
CA GLY A 17 -0.88 -6.74 4.92
C GLY A 17 0.28 -7.20 4.04
N ARG A 18 -0.05 -7.52 2.78
CA ARG A 18 0.90 -7.78 1.68
C ARG A 18 2.15 -6.88 1.62
N PRO A 19 2.11 -5.56 1.90
CA PRO A 19 3.33 -4.75 1.89
C PRO A 19 4.38 -5.18 2.93
N ALA A 20 3.97 -5.57 4.13
CA ALA A 20 4.90 -6.02 5.17
C ALA A 20 5.52 -7.37 4.81
N THR A 21 4.73 -8.28 4.24
CA THR A 21 5.17 -9.59 3.75
C THR A 21 6.20 -9.47 2.63
N THR A 22 5.97 -8.56 1.68
CA THR A 22 6.88 -8.31 0.56
C THR A 22 8.18 -7.65 1.03
N GLY A 23 8.10 -6.70 1.97
CA GLY A 23 9.29 -6.08 2.58
C GLY A 23 10.12 -7.07 3.39
N PHE A 24 9.46 -7.99 4.12
CA PHE A 24 10.12 -9.06 4.85
C PHE A 24 10.84 -10.04 3.90
N LEU A 25 10.22 -10.41 2.78
CA LEU A 25 10.87 -11.21 1.73
C LEU A 25 12.07 -10.51 1.11
N ALA A 26 11.98 -9.20 0.87
CA ALA A 26 13.11 -8.41 0.38
C ALA A 26 14.27 -8.40 1.37
N LEU A 27 13.99 -8.26 2.68
CA LEU A 27 15.01 -8.34 3.73
C LEU A 27 15.65 -9.73 3.80
N ILE A 28 14.87 -10.80 3.68
CA ILE A 28 15.41 -12.16 3.61
C ILE A 28 16.31 -12.32 2.38
N ALA A 29 15.87 -11.85 1.21
CA ALA A 29 16.67 -11.92 -0.01
C ALA A 29 18.00 -11.16 0.12
N ILE A 30 17.99 -9.99 0.79
CA ILE A 30 19.20 -9.23 1.11
C ILE A 30 20.12 -10.04 2.02
N ALA A 31 19.58 -10.59 3.12
CA ALA A 31 20.36 -11.38 4.07
C ALA A 31 21.03 -12.58 3.39
N VAL A 32 20.29 -13.27 2.52
CA VAL A 32 20.82 -14.39 1.71
C VAL A 32 21.90 -13.91 0.74
N ALA A 33 21.68 -12.80 0.03
CA ALA A 33 22.67 -12.26 -0.89
C ALA A 33 23.98 -11.87 -0.18
N VAL A 34 23.88 -11.21 0.98
CA VAL A 34 25.03 -10.86 1.82
C VAL A 34 25.75 -12.12 2.33
N PHE A 35 24.99 -13.13 2.77
CA PHE A 35 25.56 -14.41 3.21
C PHE A 35 26.29 -15.13 2.07
N CYS A 36 25.70 -15.20 0.87
CA CYS A 36 26.32 -15.80 -0.31
C CYS A 36 27.61 -15.06 -0.69
N LEU A 37 27.59 -13.71 -0.72
CA LEU A 37 28.77 -12.90 -1.02
C LEU A 37 29.89 -13.07 0.02
N SER A 38 29.54 -13.12 1.31
CA SER A 38 30.48 -13.39 2.40
C SER A 38 31.09 -14.79 2.29
N THR A 39 30.28 -15.78 1.93
CA THR A 39 30.72 -17.16 1.75
C THR A 39 31.68 -17.29 0.57
N ILE A 40 31.35 -16.67 -0.57
CA ILE A 40 32.23 -16.62 -1.76
C ILE A 40 33.54 -15.92 -1.42
N TRP A 41 33.49 -14.80 -0.69
CA TRP A 41 34.70 -14.10 -0.26
C TRP A 41 35.62 -14.98 0.58
N THR A 42 35.07 -15.65 1.59
CA THR A 42 35.85 -16.42 2.56
C THR A 42 36.35 -17.74 1.97
N LEU A 43 35.54 -18.41 1.14
CA LEU A 43 35.84 -19.75 0.64
C LEU A 43 36.49 -19.78 -0.75
N ALA A 44 36.26 -18.79 -1.59
CA ALA A 44 36.84 -18.75 -2.94
C ALA A 44 37.91 -17.67 -3.05
N ILE A 45 37.60 -16.43 -2.67
CA ILE A 45 38.48 -15.29 -2.97
C ILE A 45 39.67 -15.22 -2.00
N GLN A 46 39.44 -15.31 -0.69
CA GLN A 46 40.49 -15.25 0.32
C GLN A 46 41.58 -16.33 0.16
N PRO A 47 41.26 -17.61 -0.10
CA PRO A 47 42.29 -18.63 -0.31
C PRO A 47 43.05 -18.43 -1.62
N ILE A 48 42.38 -18.06 -2.72
CA ILE A 48 43.07 -17.72 -3.99
C ILE A 48 44.00 -16.52 -3.78
N TYR A 49 43.55 -15.52 -3.03
CA TYR A 49 44.33 -14.35 -2.67
C TYR A 49 45.59 -14.71 -1.89
N LYS A 50 45.47 -15.56 -0.86
CA LYS A 50 46.63 -16.05 -0.09
C LYS A 50 47.61 -16.82 -1.00
N LEU A 51 47.08 -17.73 -1.81
CA LEU A 51 47.88 -18.59 -2.69
C LEU A 51 48.63 -17.78 -3.75
N VAL A 52 48.01 -16.73 -4.31
CA VAL A 52 48.64 -15.84 -5.27
C VAL A 52 49.65 -14.90 -4.60
N ALA A 53 49.33 -14.34 -3.43
CA ALA A 53 50.24 -13.48 -2.68
C ALA A 53 51.51 -14.21 -2.24
N ASP A 54 51.38 -15.46 -1.77
CA ASP A 54 52.49 -16.27 -1.29
C ASP A 54 53.40 -16.77 -2.43
N ASN A 55 52.84 -17.04 -3.62
CA ASN A 55 53.62 -17.59 -4.75
C ASN A 55 54.20 -16.54 -5.71
N PHE A 56 53.63 -15.33 -5.79
CA PHE A 56 54.03 -14.33 -6.80
C PHE A 56 54.61 -13.04 -6.24
N SER A 57 54.79 -12.92 -4.91
CA SER A 57 55.38 -11.73 -4.26
C SER A 57 54.84 -10.41 -4.83
N LEU A 58 53.53 -10.36 -5.08
CA LEU A 58 52.92 -9.24 -5.81
C LEU A 58 53.03 -7.95 -4.98
N PRO A 59 53.38 -6.81 -5.62
CA PRO A 59 53.40 -5.53 -4.94
C PRO A 59 52.00 -5.17 -4.44
N THR A 60 51.94 -4.68 -3.20
CA THR A 60 50.71 -4.38 -2.42
C THR A 60 49.73 -3.45 -3.13
N SER A 61 50.20 -2.70 -4.13
CA SER A 61 49.39 -1.78 -4.94
C SER A 61 48.37 -2.47 -5.86
N GLN A 62 48.71 -3.58 -6.52
CA GLN A 62 47.75 -4.31 -7.40
C GLN A 62 46.69 -5.05 -6.59
N ILE A 63 47.09 -5.50 -5.40
CA ILE A 63 46.26 -6.17 -4.40
C ILE A 63 45.16 -5.22 -3.89
N SER A 64 45.50 -3.95 -3.69
CA SER A 64 44.55 -2.92 -3.23
C SER A 64 43.44 -2.62 -4.25
N LEU A 65 43.74 -2.76 -5.54
CA LEU A 65 42.83 -2.42 -6.63
C LEU A 65 41.71 -3.45 -6.80
N LEU A 66 42.02 -4.74 -6.67
CA LEU A 66 41.03 -5.83 -6.68
C LEU A 66 40.08 -5.76 -5.46
N ALA A 67 40.61 -5.48 -4.27
CA ALA A 67 39.80 -5.27 -3.08
C ALA A 67 38.88 -4.04 -3.22
N ALA A 68 39.38 -2.95 -3.80
CA ALA A 68 38.60 -1.75 -4.08
C ALA A 68 37.47 -2.01 -5.09
N LEU A 69 37.73 -2.79 -6.16
CA LEU A 69 36.69 -3.18 -7.13
C LEU A 69 35.59 -4.03 -6.48
N TYR A 70 35.94 -4.94 -5.57
CA TYR A 70 34.96 -5.78 -4.87
C TYR A 70 34.12 -4.97 -3.88
N ALA A 71 34.73 -4.06 -3.12
CA ALA A 71 34.02 -3.12 -2.25
C ALA A 71 33.09 -2.20 -3.06
N GLY A 72 33.54 -1.73 -4.22
CA GLY A 72 32.71 -0.95 -5.15
C GLY A 72 31.49 -1.73 -5.65
N ALA A 73 31.68 -3.00 -6.05
CA ALA A 73 30.58 -3.87 -6.45
C ALA A 73 29.58 -4.10 -5.31
N TYR A 74 30.06 -4.27 -4.08
CA TYR A 74 29.22 -4.44 -2.89
C TYR A 74 28.31 -3.22 -2.65
N VAL A 75 28.87 -2.01 -2.68
CA VAL A 75 28.10 -0.76 -2.52
C VAL A 75 27.08 -0.59 -3.65
N ALA A 76 27.47 -0.90 -4.90
CA ALA A 76 26.58 -0.81 -6.05
C ALA A 76 25.37 -1.74 -5.95
N ILE A 77 25.56 -2.98 -5.47
CA ILE A 77 24.47 -3.94 -5.27
C ILE A 77 23.51 -3.43 -4.20
N ILE A 78 24.01 -2.97 -3.05
CA ILE A 78 23.17 -2.43 -1.97
C ILE A 78 22.37 -1.21 -2.45
N ALA A 79 23.03 -0.27 -3.14
CA ALA A 79 22.37 0.92 -3.68
C ALA A 79 21.27 0.55 -4.70
N GLY A 80 21.54 -0.41 -5.58
CA GLY A 80 20.55 -0.93 -6.53
C GLY A 80 19.34 -1.56 -5.85
N VAL A 81 19.56 -2.32 -4.77
CA VAL A 81 18.47 -2.91 -3.98
C VAL A 81 17.66 -1.85 -3.26
N ILE A 82 18.30 -0.87 -2.61
CA ILE A 82 17.59 0.24 -1.95
C ILE A 82 16.75 1.02 -2.98
N ALA A 83 17.31 1.32 -4.15
CA ALA A 83 16.59 2.00 -5.22
C ALA A 83 15.41 1.17 -5.76
N ALA A 84 15.56 -0.14 -5.90
CA ALA A 84 14.48 -1.04 -6.31
C ALA A 84 13.36 -1.11 -5.27
N VAL A 85 13.72 -1.20 -3.98
CA VAL A 85 12.78 -1.16 -2.84
C VAL A 85 12.05 0.17 -2.82
N TYR A 86 12.76 1.29 -2.94
CA TYR A 86 12.16 2.62 -2.98
C TYR A 86 11.21 2.78 -4.17
N LYS A 87 11.62 2.34 -5.36
CA LYS A 87 10.78 2.35 -6.57
C LYS A 87 9.55 1.47 -6.42
N MET A 88 9.64 0.35 -5.72
CA MET A 88 8.51 -0.55 -5.46
C MET A 88 7.52 0.06 -4.46
N PHE A 89 8.01 0.76 -3.43
CA PHE A 89 7.17 1.51 -2.50
C PHE A 89 6.55 2.76 -3.17
N SER A 90 7.28 3.45 -4.05
CA SER A 90 6.79 4.65 -4.75
C SER A 90 5.88 4.34 -5.95
N ALA A 91 5.97 3.14 -6.54
CA ALA A 91 5.12 2.72 -7.66
C ALA A 91 3.67 2.40 -7.26
N ARG A 92 3.34 2.43 -5.95
CA ARG A 92 1.97 2.26 -5.44
C ARG A 92 1.25 3.60 -5.19
N GLY A 93 1.64 4.67 -5.87
CA GLY A 93 0.77 5.85 -5.95
C GLY A 93 -0.54 5.47 -6.65
N VAL A 94 -1.68 5.79 -6.04
CA VAL A 94 -2.98 5.62 -6.70
C VAL A 94 -2.97 6.47 -7.99
N PRO A 95 -3.34 5.91 -9.16
CA PRO A 95 -3.40 6.68 -10.39
C PRO A 95 -4.35 7.87 -10.24
N GLN A 96 -3.96 9.04 -10.74
CA GLN A 96 -4.79 10.25 -10.64
C GLN A 96 -6.19 10.04 -11.26
N SER A 97 -6.29 9.27 -12.34
CA SER A 97 -7.57 8.92 -12.96
C SER A 97 -8.54 8.19 -12.02
N VAL A 98 -8.02 7.40 -11.07
CA VAL A 98 -8.85 6.75 -10.04
C VAL A 98 -9.34 7.78 -9.01
N ILE A 99 -8.48 8.74 -8.65
CA ILE A 99 -8.86 9.84 -7.75
C ILE A 99 -9.93 10.73 -8.40
N ASP A 100 -9.75 11.07 -9.67
CA ASP A 100 -10.72 11.85 -10.45
C ASP A 100 -12.05 11.09 -10.54
N ARG A 101 -12.01 9.77 -10.76
CA ARG A 101 -13.22 8.92 -10.74
C ARG A 101 -13.92 8.93 -9.38
N LEU A 102 -13.19 8.87 -8.27
CA LEU A 102 -13.80 8.99 -6.93
C LEU A 102 -14.39 10.39 -6.71
N ALA A 103 -13.75 11.44 -7.21
CA ALA A 103 -14.25 12.81 -7.14
C ALA A 103 -15.54 12.98 -7.95
N GLU A 104 -15.62 12.38 -9.14
CA GLU A 104 -16.86 12.30 -9.94
C GLU A 104 -17.97 11.60 -9.16
N LEU A 105 -17.70 10.41 -8.60
CA LEU A 105 -18.69 9.65 -7.82
C LEU A 105 -19.16 10.42 -6.58
N ARG A 106 -18.27 11.17 -5.93
CA ARG A 106 -18.63 12.06 -4.81
C ARG A 106 -19.53 13.20 -5.28
N SER A 107 -19.17 13.87 -6.38
CA SER A 107 -19.95 14.96 -6.97
C SER A 107 -21.35 14.49 -7.41
N GLU A 108 -21.43 13.31 -8.02
CA GLU A 108 -22.68 12.67 -8.39
C GLU A 108 -23.54 12.36 -7.15
N ALA A 109 -22.95 11.81 -6.09
CA ALA A 109 -23.67 11.55 -4.84
C ALA A 109 -24.25 12.83 -4.22
N ILE A 110 -23.47 13.91 -4.18
CA ILE A 110 -23.95 15.18 -3.61
C ILE A 110 -25.11 15.73 -4.45
N SER A 111 -24.96 15.77 -5.77
CA SER A 111 -25.96 16.34 -6.67
C SER A 111 -27.24 15.50 -6.76
N LYS A 112 -27.13 14.17 -6.86
CA LYS A 112 -28.28 13.28 -7.12
C LYS A 112 -28.88 12.67 -5.86
N ILE A 113 -28.07 12.35 -4.85
CA ILE A 113 -28.51 11.59 -3.66
C ILE A 113 -28.71 12.53 -2.47
N LEU A 114 -27.70 13.34 -2.12
CA LEU A 114 -27.77 14.24 -0.96
C LEU A 114 -28.80 15.36 -1.16
N ASN A 115 -28.79 15.98 -2.34
CA ASN A 115 -29.72 17.06 -2.69
C ASN A 115 -31.11 16.58 -3.13
N GLY A 116 -31.30 15.26 -3.28
CA GLY A 116 -32.58 14.67 -3.68
C GLY A 116 -33.65 14.90 -2.62
N SER A 117 -34.80 15.46 -3.00
CA SER A 117 -35.92 15.64 -2.07
C SER A 117 -36.69 14.33 -1.91
N VAL A 118 -36.74 13.81 -0.68
CA VAL A 118 -37.58 12.66 -0.32
C VAL A 118 -38.76 13.16 0.51
N LYS A 119 -39.98 12.98 0.01
CA LYS A 119 -41.23 13.47 0.63
C LYS A 119 -42.16 12.35 1.08
N ASN A 120 -41.92 11.11 0.67
CA ASN A 120 -42.76 9.97 0.99
C ASN A 120 -41.96 8.66 1.05
N ALA A 121 -42.58 7.61 1.59
CA ALA A 121 -41.95 6.31 1.78
C ALA A 121 -41.46 5.67 0.46
N ARG A 122 -42.23 5.79 -0.63
CA ARG A 122 -41.83 5.25 -1.95
C ARG A 122 -40.54 5.90 -2.46
N GLN A 123 -40.43 7.23 -2.32
CA GLN A 123 -39.21 7.96 -2.66
C GLN A 123 -38.05 7.58 -1.75
N PHE A 124 -38.31 7.30 -0.47
CA PHE A 124 -37.27 6.87 0.46
C PHE A 124 -36.71 5.49 0.09
N THR A 125 -37.55 4.53 -0.29
CA THR A 125 -37.09 3.23 -0.78
C THR A 125 -36.24 3.37 -2.05
N ALA A 126 -36.68 4.21 -3.01
CA ALA A 126 -35.90 4.49 -4.21
C ALA A 126 -34.56 5.17 -3.90
N TRP A 127 -34.55 6.07 -2.91
CA TRP A 127 -33.33 6.72 -2.43
C TRP A 127 -32.36 5.70 -1.81
N LYS A 128 -32.85 4.78 -0.97
CA LYS A 128 -32.01 3.71 -0.38
C LYS A 128 -31.39 2.82 -1.44
N ALA A 129 -32.15 2.47 -2.48
CA ALA A 129 -31.64 1.67 -3.60
C ALA A 129 -30.48 2.40 -4.32
N LYS A 130 -30.66 3.69 -4.64
CA LYS A 130 -29.61 4.53 -5.24
C LYS A 130 -28.38 4.67 -4.34
N ASN A 131 -28.60 4.89 -3.04
CA ASN A 131 -27.50 4.97 -2.07
C ASN A 131 -26.69 3.67 -2.03
N LYS A 132 -27.36 2.51 -2.02
CA LYS A 132 -26.70 1.20 -2.05
C LYS A 132 -25.90 0.98 -3.34
N GLU A 133 -26.49 1.31 -4.50
CA GLU A 133 -25.83 1.20 -5.79
C GLU A 133 -24.57 2.08 -5.87
N TRP A 134 -24.68 3.33 -5.42
CA TRP A 134 -23.54 4.24 -5.32
C TRP A 134 -22.46 3.69 -4.37
N SER A 135 -22.85 3.21 -3.19
CA SER A 135 -21.93 2.66 -2.20
C SER A 135 -21.16 1.46 -2.76
N ASN A 136 -21.84 0.59 -3.50
CA ASN A 136 -21.21 -0.55 -4.18
C ASN A 136 -20.23 -0.09 -5.27
N SER A 137 -20.58 0.95 -6.02
CA SER A 137 -19.71 1.53 -7.05
C SER A 137 -18.44 2.10 -6.42
N VAL A 138 -18.55 2.86 -5.33
CA VAL A 138 -17.38 3.38 -4.59
C VAL A 138 -16.56 2.22 -4.01
N HIS A 139 -17.21 1.24 -3.38
CA HIS A 139 -16.53 0.09 -2.80
C HIS A 139 -15.70 -0.68 -3.85
N SER A 140 -16.26 -0.94 -5.03
CA SER A 140 -15.55 -1.64 -6.11
C SER A 140 -14.28 -0.91 -6.57
N VAL A 141 -14.29 0.43 -6.58
CA VAL A 141 -13.11 1.23 -6.92
C VAL A 141 -12.10 1.19 -5.78
N LEU A 142 -12.57 1.31 -4.54
CA LEU A 142 -11.72 1.26 -3.35
C LEU A 142 -11.01 -0.10 -3.21
N GLU A 143 -11.75 -1.20 -3.32
CA GLU A 143 -11.20 -2.56 -3.18
C GLU A 143 -10.10 -2.86 -4.20
N LYS A 144 -10.23 -2.34 -5.42
CA LYS A 144 -9.27 -2.59 -6.51
C LYS A 144 -7.99 -1.77 -6.38
N HIS A 145 -8.06 -0.55 -5.85
CA HIS A 145 -6.98 0.43 -5.96
C HIS A 145 -6.41 0.92 -4.63
N PHE A 146 -7.08 0.65 -3.51
CA PHE A 146 -6.71 1.19 -2.21
C PHE A 146 -6.44 0.08 -1.19
N PRO A 147 -5.67 0.37 -0.13
CA PRO A 147 -5.40 -0.61 0.92
C PRO A 147 -6.68 -0.96 1.69
N ARG A 148 -6.72 -2.20 2.23
CA ARG A 148 -7.87 -2.73 2.98
C ARG A 148 -8.32 -1.82 4.13
N ALA A 149 -7.40 -1.11 4.78
CA ALA A 149 -7.72 -0.17 5.84
C ALA A 149 -8.65 0.96 5.38
N GLU A 150 -8.46 1.50 4.16
CA GLU A 150 -9.33 2.55 3.63
C GLU A 150 -10.70 2.00 3.20
N VAL A 151 -10.72 0.77 2.66
CA VAL A 151 -11.97 0.06 2.35
C VAL A 151 -12.81 -0.13 3.62
N LEU A 152 -12.19 -0.64 4.69
CA LEU A 152 -12.84 -0.85 5.99
C LEU A 152 -13.32 0.46 6.60
N GLY A 153 -12.52 1.54 6.49
CA GLY A 153 -12.93 2.85 6.97
C GLY A 153 -14.19 3.39 6.27
N PHE A 154 -14.37 3.09 4.99
CA PHE A 154 -15.56 3.48 4.23
C PHE A 154 -16.80 2.62 4.59
N GLU A 155 -16.61 1.32 4.87
CA GLU A 155 -17.69 0.41 5.25
C GLU A 155 -18.15 0.62 6.70
N GLN A 156 -17.18 0.76 7.61
CA GLN A 156 -17.37 0.80 9.06
C GLN A 156 -17.25 2.24 9.56
N LEU A 157 -18.39 2.94 9.58
CA LEU A 157 -18.45 4.39 9.83
C LEU A 157 -18.13 4.80 11.28
N GLY A 158 -18.01 3.84 12.20
CA GLY A 158 -17.76 4.09 13.61
C GLY A 158 -18.89 4.87 14.26
N LEU A 159 -18.52 5.80 15.16
CA LEU A 159 -19.47 6.66 15.85
C LEU A 159 -19.98 7.76 14.91
N LEU A 160 -21.30 7.87 14.82
CA LEU A 160 -21.98 8.90 14.03
C LEU A 160 -22.35 10.08 14.93
N THR A 161 -21.91 11.27 14.56
CA THR A 161 -22.35 12.49 15.24
C THR A 161 -23.80 12.78 14.85
N PRO A 162 -24.72 12.99 15.80
CA PRO A 162 -26.08 13.33 15.49
C PRO A 162 -26.12 14.67 14.73
N MET A 163 -26.64 14.65 13.50
CA MET A 163 -26.80 15.81 12.65
C MET A 163 -28.25 15.86 12.14
N GLN A 164 -28.86 17.03 12.21
CA GLN A 164 -30.22 17.23 11.70
C GLN A 164 -30.17 17.66 10.24
N PHE A 165 -30.96 17.00 9.40
CA PHE A 165 -31.12 17.36 8.00
C PHE A 165 -32.52 17.96 7.80
N PRO A 166 -32.65 19.28 7.55
CA PRO A 166 -33.96 19.94 7.44
C PRO A 166 -34.90 19.34 6.38
N LYS A 167 -34.36 18.59 5.41
CA LYS A 167 -35.09 17.95 4.31
C LYS A 167 -35.43 16.48 4.57
N SER A 168 -35.21 15.97 5.78
CA SER A 168 -35.50 14.58 6.10
C SER A 168 -37.00 14.30 6.19
N PHE A 169 -37.51 13.38 5.38
CA PHE A 169 -38.87 12.82 5.51
C PHE A 169 -39.23 12.26 6.90
N ASN A 170 -38.34 11.49 7.54
CA ASN A 170 -38.57 10.87 8.84
C ASN A 170 -37.23 10.62 9.57
N ASN A 171 -37.29 10.18 10.83
CA ASN A 171 -36.09 9.90 11.65
C ASN A 171 -35.16 8.86 11.04
N GLU A 172 -35.72 7.85 10.38
CA GLU A 172 -34.94 6.82 9.69
C GLU A 172 -34.15 7.39 8.52
N HIS A 173 -34.78 8.26 7.72
CA HIS A 173 -34.13 8.97 6.64
C HIS A 173 -33.05 9.94 7.16
N THR A 174 -33.28 10.59 8.30
CA THR A 174 -32.23 11.38 8.97
C THR A 174 -31.02 10.52 9.31
N PHE A 175 -31.22 9.35 9.90
CA PHE A 175 -30.13 8.43 10.25
C PHE A 175 -29.34 7.97 9.02
N GLU A 176 -30.04 7.60 7.94
CA GLU A 176 -29.43 7.21 6.67
C GLU A 176 -28.63 8.36 6.03
N LEU A 177 -29.14 9.59 6.10
CA LEU A 177 -28.42 10.78 5.63
C LEU A 177 -27.17 11.06 6.46
N ILE A 178 -27.19 10.84 7.78
CA ILE A 178 -26.01 10.95 8.63
C ILE A 178 -24.95 9.93 8.21
N MET A 179 -25.33 8.66 8.04
CA MET A 179 -24.41 7.61 7.56
C MET A 179 -23.83 7.97 6.19
N PHE A 180 -24.67 8.43 5.28
CA PHE A 180 -24.26 8.83 3.94
C PHE A 180 -23.29 10.03 3.95
N ALA A 181 -23.59 11.06 4.75
CA ALA A 181 -22.71 12.21 4.91
C ALA A 181 -21.34 11.81 5.48
N LYS A 182 -21.31 10.88 6.45
CA LYS A 182 -20.04 10.34 6.98
C LYS A 182 -19.23 9.62 5.90
N ARG A 183 -19.87 8.80 5.07
CA ARG A 183 -19.22 8.15 3.90
C ARG A 183 -18.63 9.16 2.93
N LEU A 184 -19.34 10.25 2.65
CA LEU A 184 -18.84 11.31 1.77
C LEU A 184 -17.62 12.03 2.35
N SER A 185 -17.62 12.28 3.66
CA SER A 185 -16.47 12.87 4.36
C SER A 185 -15.25 11.94 4.33
N ILE A 186 -15.42 10.64 4.56
CA ILE A 186 -14.34 9.66 4.45
C ILE A 186 -13.79 9.62 3.02
N LEU A 187 -14.68 9.61 2.03
CA LEU A 187 -14.29 9.62 0.62
C LEU A 187 -13.50 10.88 0.24
N GLU A 188 -13.91 12.04 0.74
CA GLU A 188 -13.18 13.30 0.57
C GLU A 188 -11.78 13.26 1.18
N ASP A 189 -11.65 12.71 2.40
CA ASP A 189 -10.35 12.55 3.04
C ASP A 189 -9.43 11.62 2.24
N ILE A 190 -9.96 10.51 1.69
CA ILE A 190 -9.20 9.61 0.80
C ILE A 190 -8.74 10.38 -0.45
N ILE A 191 -9.65 11.07 -1.14
CA ILE A 191 -9.32 11.86 -2.33
C ILE A 191 -8.22 12.87 -2.02
N ARG A 192 -8.35 13.63 -0.92
CA ARG A 192 -7.38 14.66 -0.53
C ARG A 192 -6.00 14.07 -0.23
N ARG A 193 -5.92 12.92 0.46
CA ARG A 193 -4.63 12.28 0.80
C ARG A 193 -3.87 11.76 -0.42
N HIS A 194 -4.58 11.38 -1.48
CA HIS A 194 -3.99 10.76 -2.66
C HIS A 194 -3.92 11.69 -3.88
N THR A 195 -4.48 12.91 -3.78
CA THR A 195 -4.32 13.94 -4.82
C THR A 195 -2.90 14.49 -4.78
N LYS A 196 -2.19 14.42 -5.91
CA LYS A 196 -0.87 15.04 -6.05
C LYS A 196 -1.05 16.54 -6.28
N THR A 197 -0.64 17.36 -5.32
CA THR A 197 -0.48 18.81 -5.47
C THR A 197 0.78 19.14 -6.25
#